data_AF-A0A7C7V709-F1
#
_entry.id   AF-A0A7C7V709-F1
#
_cell.length_a   1.000
_cell.length_b   1.000
_cell.length_c   1.000
_cell.angle_alpha   90.00
_cell.angle_beta   90.00
_cell.angle_gamma   90.00
#
_symmetry.space_group_name_H-M   'P 1'
#
loop_
_entity.id
_entity.type
_entity.pdbx_description
1 polymer ?
#
loop_
_entity_poly.entity_id
_entity_poly.type
_entity_poly.pdbx_seq_one_letter_code
_entity_poly.pdbx_strand_id
1 'polypeptide(L)' 'MTLDFHLDGYRFSDEFMVIPDLSSQLIIGAATMQKWRFKLDFEAEEVIIDPRVTRLRLLQFLSN' A
#
# COMPACT_ATOMS: atom_id res chain seq x y z
N MET A 1 -5.26 2.65 12.95
CA MET A 1 -4.17 3.65 12.94
C MET A 1 -3.76 3.87 11.49
N THR A 2 -3.65 5.13 11.06
CA THR A 2 -3.13 5.45 9.73
C THR A 2 -1.60 5.36 9.74
N LEU A 3 -1.03 4.64 8.76
CA LEU A 3 0.40 4.49 8.60
C LEU A 3 0.79 4.78 7.16
N ASP A 4 1.83 5.59 7.00
CA ASP A 4 2.54 5.73 5.75
C ASP A 4 3.66 4.68 5.66
N PHE A 5 3.75 4.00 4.53
CA PHE A 5 4.77 2.98 4.28
C PHE A 5 5.32 3.08 2.85
N HIS A 6 6.51 2.53 2.64
CA HIS A 6 7.19 2.54 1.35
C HIS A 6 7.37 1.12 0.84
N LEU A 7 7.05 0.88 -0.44
CA LEU A 7 7.26 -0.38 -1.13
C LEU A 7 7.75 -0.07 -2.56
N ASP A 8 8.88 -0.65 -2.96
CA ASP A 8 9.57 -0.41 -4.24
C ASP A 8 9.71 1.06 -4.64
N GLY A 9 10.06 1.91 -3.67
CA GLY A 9 10.26 3.35 -3.87
C GLY A 9 8.96 4.18 -3.95
N TYR A 10 7.79 3.55 -3.86
CA TYR A 10 6.50 4.24 -3.83
C TYR A 10 5.99 4.42 -2.40
N ARG A 11 5.37 5.57 -2.11
CA ARG A 11 4.73 5.85 -0.82
C ARG A 11 3.24 5.51 -0.85
N PHE A 12 2.82 4.72 0.14
CA PHE A 12 1.43 4.34 0.40
C PHE A 12 0.97 4.87 1.75
N SER A 13 -0.34 4.91 1.96
CA SER A 13 -0.94 5.31 3.23
C SER A 13 -2.18 4.47 3.46
N ASP A 14 -2.29 3.78 4.58
CA ASP A 14 -3.46 2.95 4.85
C ASP A 14 -3.82 2.88 6.33
N GLU A 15 -5.02 2.37 6.60
CA GLU A 15 -5.49 2.12 7.95
C GLU A 15 -5.20 0.68 8.37
N PHE A 16 -4.46 0.54 9.46
CA PHE A 16 -4.09 -0.75 10.04
C PHE A 16 -4.73 -0.95 11.42
N MET A 17 -5.05 -2.20 11.72
CA MET A 17 -5.38 -2.63 13.08
C MET A 17 -4.08 -2.75 13.88
N VAL A 18 -4.09 -2.25 15.12
CA VAL A 18 -2.97 -2.40 16.04
C VAL A 18 -3.26 -3.60 16.92
N ILE A 19 -2.41 -4.63 16.79
CA ILE A 19 -2.53 -5.88 17.54
C ILE A 19 -1.29 -6.00 18.42
N PRO A 20 -1.43 -6.02 19.76
CA PRO A 20 -0.31 -6.31 20.66
C PRO A 20 0.29 -7.68 20.35
N ASP A 21 1.62 -7.80 20.50
CA ASP A 21 2.35 -9.07 20.38
C ASP A 21 2.18 -9.79 19.03
N LEU A 22 1.96 -9.02 17.95
CA LEU A 22 1.95 -9.57 16.60
C LEU A 22 3.34 -10.13 16.27
N SER A 23 3.40 -11.40 15.86
CA SER A 23 4.65 -12.09 15.51
C SER A 23 5.39 -11.49 14.31
N SER A 24 4.68 -10.69 13.52
CA SER A 24 5.21 -9.96 12.36
C SER A 24 5.15 -8.46 12.62
N GLN A 25 6.10 -7.71 12.05
CA GLN A 25 6.14 -6.25 12.17
C GLN A 25 4.94 -5.55 11.50
N LEU A 26 4.47 -6.08 10.36
CA LEU A 26 3.34 -5.57 9.61
C LEU A 26 2.74 -6.70 8.78
N ILE A 27 1.42 -6.75 8.68
CA ILE A 27 0.72 -7.65 7.77
C ILE A 27 -0.04 -6.81 6.75
N ILE A 28 0.30 -7.00 5.47
CA ILE A 28 -0.45 -6.43 4.35
C ILE A 28 -1.55 -7.41 3.99
N GLY A 29 -2.78 -7.08 4.38
CA GLY A 29 -3.96 -7.88 4.08
C GLY A 29 -4.56 -7.60 2.70
N ALA A 30 -5.56 -8.40 2.33
CA ALA A 30 -6.28 -8.28 1.07
C ALA A 30 -6.87 -6.88 0.83
N ALA A 31 -7.35 -6.20 1.89
CA ALA A 31 -7.93 -4.86 1.78
C ALA A 31 -6.91 -3.83 1.26
N THR A 32 -5.71 -3.80 1.84
CA THR A 32 -4.61 -2.93 1.39
C THR A 32 -4.17 -3.29 -0.02
N MET A 33 -4.03 -4.58 -0.33
CA MET A 33 -3.66 -5.04 -1.68
C MET A 33 -4.68 -4.60 -2.73
N GLN A 34 -5.98 -4.74 -2.45
CA GLN A 34 -7.06 -4.34 -3.36
C GLN A 34 -7.11 -2.83 -3.54
N LYS A 35 -7.02 -2.07 -2.43
CA LYS A 35 -7.02 -0.61 -2.43
C LYS A 35 -5.91 -0.04 -3.29
N TRP A 36 -4.71 -0.59 -3.19
CA TRP A 36 -3.53 -0.15 -3.93
C TRP A 36 -3.28 -0.92 -5.24
N ARG A 37 -4.18 -1.85 -5.58
CA ARG A 37 -4.10 -2.73 -6.75
C ARG A 37 -2.75 -3.44 -6.88
N PHE A 38 -2.19 -3.86 -5.76
CA PHE A 38 -1.01 -4.71 -5.73
C PHE A 38 -1.33 -6.03 -6.41
N LYS A 39 -0.45 -6.44 -7.31
CA LYS A 39 -0.51 -7.78 -7.93
C LYS A 39 0.65 -8.59 -7.39
N LEU A 40 0.39 -9.86 -7.10
CA LEU A 40 1.43 -10.79 -6.71
C LEU A 40 1.90 -11.54 -7.95
N ASP A 41 3.20 -11.54 -8.18
CA ASP A 41 3.85 -12.50 -9.04
C ASP A 41 4.38 -13.63 -8.16
N PHE A 42 3.69 -14.77 -8.17
CA PHE A 42 4.06 -15.91 -7.33
C PHE A 42 5.27 -16.67 -7.87
N GLU A 43 5.57 -16.57 -9.17
CA GLU A 43 6.71 -17.24 -9.78
C GLU A 43 8.01 -16.46 -9.50
N ALA A 44 7.92 -15.13 -9.53
CA ALA A 44 9.04 -14.24 -9.21
C ALA A 44 9.16 -13.92 -7.70
N GLU A 45 8.16 -14.26 -6.89
CA GLU A 45 8.02 -13.85 -5.48
C GLU A 45 8.03 -12.32 -5.30
N GLU A 46 7.41 -11.59 -6.23
CA GLU A 46 7.43 -10.12 -6.26
C GLU A 46 6.03 -9.50 -6.12
N VAL A 47 5.99 -8.26 -5.64
CA VAL A 47 4.79 -7.42 -5.67
C VAL A 47 4.88 -6.46 -6.85
N ILE A 48 4.00 -6.63 -7.83
CA ILE A 48 3.90 -5.71 -8.96
C ILE A 48 3.01 -4.53 -8.57
N ILE A 49 3.58 -3.33 -8.63
CA ILE A 49 2.91 -2.06 -8.36
C ILE A 49 2.64 -1.33 -9.67
N ASP A 50 1.38 -0.97 -9.94
CA ASP A 50 1.06 -0.04 -11.04
C ASP A 50 1.33 1.41 -10.58
N PRO A 51 2.33 2.10 -11.16
CA PRO A 51 2.66 3.47 -10.76
C PRO A 51 1.52 4.47 -11.01
N ARG A 52 0.48 4.12 -11.78
CA ARG A 52 -0.71 4.97 -11.97
C ARG A 52 -1.53 5.11 -10.69
N VAL A 53 -1.51 4.10 -9.82
CA VAL A 53 -2.27 4.11 -8.55
C VAL A 53 -1.64 5.05 -7.54
N THR A 54 -0.32 5.28 -7.63
CA THR A 54 0.42 6.21 -6.77
C THR A 54 0.36 7.65 -7.31
N ARG A 55 0.20 7.83 -8.63
CA ARG A 55 0.09 9.14 -9.30
C ARG A 55 -1.27 9.84 -9.16
N LEU A 56 -2.37 9.13 -8.90
CA LEU A 56 -3.72 9.71 -8.73
C LEU A 56 -3.89 10.54 -7.44
N ARG A 57 -2.81 10.80 -6.69
CA ARG A 57 -2.87 11.53 -5.42
C ARG A 57 -3.09 13.04 -5.56
N LEU A 58 -3.10 13.62 -6.76
CA LEU A 58 -3.28 15.07 -6.96
C LEU A 58 -4.01 15.43 -8.26
N LEU A 59 -5.34 15.30 -8.29
CA LEU A 59 -6.19 16.27 -9.02
C LEU A 59 -7.04 17.12 -8.05
N GLN A 60 -6.94 16.89 -6.74
CA GLN A 60 -7.81 17.52 -5.74
C GLN A 60 -7.17 18.66 -4.94
N PHE A 61 -5.84 18.86 -5.03
CA PHE A 61 -5.15 20.00 -4.38
C PHE A 61 -4.61 21.05 -5.37
N LEU A 62 -5.03 21.01 -6.63
CA LEU A 62 -4.77 22.06 -7.62
C LEU A 62 -6.09 22.51 -8.27
N SER A 63 -6.98 23.06 -7.46
CA SER A 63 -8.10 23.90 -7.91
C SER A 63 -8.26 25.06 -6.93
N ASN A 64 -7.91 26.25 -7.43
CA ASN A 64 -7.92 27.60 -6.84
C ASN A 64 -6.82 27.95 -5.85
#